data_AF-A0A924S203-F1
#
_entry.id   AF-A0A924S203-F1
#
_cell.length_a   1.000
_cell.length_b   1.000
_cell.length_c   1.000
_cell.angle_alpha   90.00
_cell.angle_beta   90.00
_cell.angle_gamma   90.00
#
_symmetry.space_group_name_H-M   'P 1'
#
loop_
_entity.id
_entity.type
_entity.pdbx_description
1 polymer ?
#
loop_
_entity_poly.entity_id
_entity_poly.type
_entity_poly.pdbx_seq_one_letter_code
_entity_poly.pdbx_strand_id
1 'polypeptide(L)'
;MTRALLAAVVLLASGVAQAWAPVATPGAASMAIVQAPSAITLDEIISGRAKIGFSPVVSDGIHAIGRPGTTIWLRLRLSLPDDDVPRFVSLPRQAIDSLRLHVEGQSSLPLARTGIAETDEVVRWPDSFVLPLPASAQGDVTLYLEIEGQGHLNLRPRVIDQDQWRERARASSLAYDLLYSGLLLMVVIAVARRGLTGDGTLRVAAAAFGCLCAAV
;
A
#
# COMPACT_ATOMS: atom_id res chain seq x y z
N MET A 1 -9.81 37.33 -10.78
CA MET A 1 -10.11 35.88 -10.65
C MET A 1 -8.86 35.00 -10.66
N THR A 2 -7.82 35.32 -11.43
CA THR A 2 -6.56 34.53 -11.51
C THR A 2 -5.78 34.39 -10.20
N ARG A 3 -5.77 35.41 -9.32
CA ARG A 3 -5.05 35.35 -8.04
C ARG A 3 -5.68 34.44 -6.98
N ALA A 4 -7.01 34.32 -6.95
CA ALA A 4 -7.72 33.46 -6.01
C ALA A 4 -7.56 31.97 -6.38
N LEU A 5 -7.53 31.65 -7.68
CA LEU A 5 -7.29 30.30 -8.16
C LEU A 5 -5.86 29.82 -7.86
N LEU A 6 -4.87 30.72 -8.01
CA LEU A 6 -3.48 30.41 -7.69
C LEU A 6 -3.27 30.13 -6.19
N ALA A 7 -3.93 30.90 -5.32
CA ALA A 7 -3.85 30.70 -3.87
C ALA A 7 -4.45 29.37 -3.43
N ALA A 8 -5.58 28.97 -4.02
CA ALA A 8 -6.20 27.66 -3.75
C ALA A 8 -5.31 26.49 -4.21
N VAL A 9 -4.66 26.61 -5.37
CA VAL A 9 -3.73 25.58 -5.88
C VAL A 9 -2.48 25.45 -4.99
N VAL A 10 -1.94 26.56 -4.47
CA VAL A 10 -0.77 26.53 -3.57
C VAL A 10 -1.12 25.92 -2.20
N LEU A 11 -2.29 26.22 -1.65
CA LEU A 11 -2.77 25.61 -0.40
C LEU A 11 -3.04 24.10 -0.57
N LEU A 12 -3.61 23.68 -1.70
CA LEU A 12 -3.78 22.25 -2.02
C LEU A 12 -2.43 21.54 -2.20
N ALA A 13 -1.46 22.18 -2.87
CA ALA A 13 -0.11 21.62 -3.05
C ALA A 13 0.65 21.45 -1.73
N SER A 14 0.42 22.35 -0.77
CA SER A 14 1.07 22.32 0.55
C SER A 14 0.57 21.15 1.41
N GLY A 15 -0.73 20.84 1.35
CA GLY A 15 -1.30 19.71 2.08
C GLY A 15 -0.85 18.35 1.55
N VAL A 16 -0.62 18.24 0.23
CA VAL A 16 -0.16 16.98 -0.40
C VAL A 16 1.32 16.70 -0.10
N ALA A 17 2.16 17.74 -0.04
CA ALA A 17 3.60 17.59 0.20
C ALA A 17 3.92 16.98 1.59
N GLN A 18 3.05 17.22 2.58
CA GLN A 18 3.26 16.76 3.95
C GLN A 18 2.87 15.28 4.16
N ALA A 19 2.09 14.69 3.24
CA ALA A 19 1.71 13.27 3.27
C ALA A 19 2.87 12.31 2.91
N TRP A 20 4.00 12.83 2.41
CA TRP A 20 5.15 12.03 1.98
C TRP A 20 6.35 12.08 2.94
N ALA A 21 6.16 12.54 4.17
CA ALA A 21 7.23 12.53 5.16
C ALA A 21 7.73 11.09 5.40
N PRO A 22 9.03 10.82 5.26
CA PRO A 22 9.60 9.52 5.60
C PRO A 22 9.53 9.32 7.11
N VAL A 23 8.56 8.53 7.56
CA VAL A 23 8.49 8.06 8.95
C VAL A 23 9.68 7.12 9.20
N ALA A 24 10.39 7.36 10.30
CA ALA A 24 11.56 6.59 10.74
C ALA A 24 11.17 5.13 10.97
N THR A 25 11.93 4.22 10.36
CA THR A 25 11.79 2.78 10.55
C THR A 25 12.27 2.42 11.97
N PRO A 26 11.45 1.79 12.83
CA PRO A 26 11.93 1.28 14.09
C PRO A 26 12.85 0.08 13.83
N GLY A 27 14.11 0.17 14.30
CA GLY A 27 15.06 -0.94 14.34
C GLY A 27 15.85 -1.19 13.05
N ALA A 28 17.14 -1.49 13.19
CA ALA A 28 18.01 -1.93 12.10
C ALA A 28 17.55 -3.31 11.60
N ALA A 29 16.53 -3.34 10.75
CA ALA A 29 15.98 -4.56 10.21
C ALA A 29 16.97 -5.16 9.20
N SER A 30 17.49 -6.35 9.49
CA SER A 30 18.27 -7.08 8.48
C SER A 30 17.31 -7.78 7.54
N MET A 31 17.48 -7.55 6.24
CA MET A 31 16.60 -8.07 5.21
C MET A 31 17.32 -9.08 4.33
N ALA A 32 16.61 -10.09 3.88
CA ALA A 32 17.10 -11.07 2.94
C ALA A 32 15.99 -11.47 1.95
N ILE A 33 16.38 -11.84 0.73
CA ILE A 33 15.46 -12.25 -0.33
C ILE A 33 15.86 -13.61 -0.90
N VAL A 34 14.87 -14.40 -1.27
CA VAL A 34 15.02 -15.50 -2.22
C VAL A 34 13.82 -15.54 -3.16
N GLN A 35 14.07 -15.86 -4.42
CA GLN A 35 13.01 -16.13 -5.40
C GLN A 35 12.99 -17.62 -5.67
N ALA A 36 11.82 -18.24 -5.61
CA ALA A 36 11.64 -19.66 -5.79
C ALA A 36 10.41 -19.95 -6.66
N PRO A 37 10.35 -21.08 -7.37
CA PRO A 37 9.10 -21.58 -7.93
C PRO A 37 8.01 -21.67 -6.84
N SER A 38 6.76 -21.38 -7.17
CA SER A 38 5.66 -21.35 -6.20
C SER A 38 5.32 -22.71 -5.57
N ALA A 39 5.86 -23.80 -6.13
CA ALA A 39 5.77 -25.13 -5.53
C ALA A 39 6.69 -25.32 -4.32
N ILE A 40 7.72 -24.47 -4.15
CA ILE A 40 8.68 -24.58 -3.05
C ILE A 40 8.14 -23.87 -1.82
N THR A 41 8.06 -24.60 -0.71
CA THR A 41 7.53 -24.09 0.56
C THR A 41 8.58 -23.39 1.40
N LEU A 42 8.17 -22.52 2.31
CA LEU A 42 9.07 -21.85 3.26
C LEU A 42 9.90 -22.85 4.06
N ASP A 43 9.28 -23.94 4.53
CA ASP A 43 9.96 -24.98 5.31
C ASP A 43 11.08 -25.65 4.53
N GLU A 44 10.90 -25.90 3.23
CA GLU A 44 11.94 -26.46 2.37
C GLU A 44 13.12 -25.50 2.14
N ILE A 45 12.86 -24.19 2.14
CA ILE A 45 13.90 -23.15 2.03
C ILE A 45 14.68 -23.06 3.34
N ILE A 46 14.00 -22.94 4.48
CA ILE A 46 14.63 -22.79 5.79
C ILE A 46 15.41 -24.05 6.18
N SER A 47 14.87 -25.24 5.91
CA SER A 47 15.55 -26.53 6.18
C SER A 47 16.68 -26.84 5.19
N GLY A 48 16.84 -26.04 4.13
CA GLY A 48 17.86 -26.24 3.09
C GLY A 48 17.57 -27.39 2.12
N ARG A 49 16.42 -28.07 2.23
CA ARG A 49 16.01 -29.15 1.30
C ARG A 49 15.90 -28.67 -0.14
N ALA A 50 15.48 -27.41 -0.34
CA ALA A 50 15.34 -26.80 -1.65
C ALA A 50 16.68 -26.40 -2.32
N LYS A 51 17.82 -26.51 -1.61
CA LYS A 51 19.15 -26.06 -2.07
C LYS A 51 19.21 -24.61 -2.57
N ILE A 52 18.26 -23.78 -2.13
CA ILE A 52 18.21 -22.35 -2.35
C ILE A 52 18.27 -21.65 -1.00
N GLY A 53 18.89 -20.47 -0.98
CA GLY A 53 19.18 -19.75 0.26
C GLY A 53 18.83 -18.28 0.15
N PHE A 54 18.56 -17.69 1.31
CA PHE A 54 18.30 -16.28 1.48
C PHE A 54 19.58 -15.46 1.22
N SER A 55 19.52 -14.56 0.25
CA SER A 55 20.58 -13.59 -0.03
C SER A 55 20.37 -12.31 0.77
N PRO A 56 21.36 -11.83 1.54
CA PRO A 56 21.21 -10.61 2.33
C PRO A 56 21.05 -9.39 1.43
N VAL A 57 20.23 -8.45 1.89
CA VAL A 57 19.96 -7.17 1.21
C VAL A 57 20.47 -6.06 2.11
N VAL A 58 21.32 -5.19 1.55
CA VAL A 58 21.97 -4.08 2.26
C VAL A 58 21.17 -2.77 2.12
N SER A 59 20.19 -2.72 1.22
CA SER A 59 19.34 -1.55 0.97
C SER A 59 18.00 -1.63 1.72
N ASP A 60 17.43 -0.46 2.00
CA ASP A 60 16.08 -0.30 2.60
C ASP A 60 14.92 -0.77 1.69
N GLY A 61 15.23 -1.25 0.49
CA GLY A 61 14.27 -1.73 -0.48
C GLY A 61 14.87 -2.74 -1.43
N ILE A 62 14.01 -3.60 -1.97
CA ILE A 62 14.38 -4.68 -2.88
C ILE A 62 13.67 -4.49 -4.21
N HIS A 63 14.45 -4.48 -5.27
CA HIS A 63 13.91 -4.60 -6.61
C HIS A 63 13.84 -6.07 -6.99
N ALA A 64 12.63 -6.58 -7.17
CA ALA A 64 12.36 -7.94 -7.56
C ALA A 64 11.48 -7.96 -8.81
N ILE A 65 11.64 -8.98 -9.65
CA ILE A 65 10.77 -9.18 -10.80
C ILE A 65 9.78 -10.28 -10.41
N GLY A 66 8.51 -9.92 -10.30
CA GLY A 66 7.40 -10.84 -10.14
C GLY A 66 7.08 -11.52 -11.47
N ARG A 67 7.00 -12.85 -11.46
CA ARG A 67 6.66 -13.67 -12.63
C ARG A 67 5.59 -14.69 -12.23
N PRO A 68 4.66 -15.04 -13.14
CA PRO A 68 3.73 -16.13 -12.90
C PRO A 68 4.46 -17.42 -12.50
N GLY A 69 3.96 -18.11 -11.47
CA GLY A 69 4.56 -19.35 -10.94
C GLY A 69 5.85 -19.17 -10.13
N THR A 70 6.20 -17.92 -9.78
CA THR A 70 7.34 -17.61 -8.91
C THR A 70 6.86 -16.89 -7.66
N THR A 71 7.35 -17.33 -6.52
CA THR A 71 7.11 -16.71 -5.22
C THR A 71 8.39 -16.02 -4.75
N ILE A 72 8.24 -14.79 -4.28
CA ILE A 72 9.31 -14.00 -3.70
C ILE A 72 9.18 -14.12 -2.19
N TRP A 73 10.22 -14.67 -1.56
CA TRP A 73 10.30 -14.82 -0.12
C TRP A 73 11.22 -13.74 0.43
N LEU A 74 10.68 -12.92 1.35
CA LEU A 74 11.49 -11.97 2.12
C LEU A 74 11.63 -12.46 3.55
N ARG A 75 12.85 -12.40 4.08
CA ARG A 75 13.13 -12.59 5.50
C ARG A 75 13.46 -11.25 6.12
N LEU A 76 12.76 -10.90 7.18
CA LEU A 76 12.97 -9.70 7.98
C LEU A 76 13.39 -10.15 9.37
N ARG A 77 14.55 -9.70 9.85
CA ARG A 77 14.92 -9.84 11.25
C ARG A 77 14.93 -8.48 11.88
N LEU A 78 14.17 -8.32 12.95
CA LEU A 78 13.98 -7.03 13.61
C LEU A 78 13.83 -7.23 15.12
N SER A 79 14.21 -6.21 15.86
CA SER A 79 14.00 -6.13 17.30
C SER A 79 12.78 -5.26 17.56
N LEU A 80 11.70 -5.88 17.99
CA LEU A 80 10.44 -5.22 18.34
C LEU A 80 10.47 -4.81 19.81
N PRO A 81 10.08 -3.57 20.14
CA PRO A 81 9.95 -3.16 21.54
C PRO A 81 8.95 -4.05 22.27
N ASP A 82 9.27 -4.39 23.51
CA ASP A 82 8.42 -5.15 24.41
C ASP A 82 7.34 -4.25 25.00
N ASP A 83 6.34 -3.97 24.16
CA ASP A 83 5.13 -3.23 24.51
C ASP A 83 3.90 -3.95 23.96
N ASP A 84 2.73 -3.56 24.46
CA ASP A 84 1.44 -4.12 24.05
C ASP A 84 0.82 -3.32 22.89
N VAL A 85 1.63 -2.57 22.13
CA VAL A 85 1.16 -1.73 21.03
C VAL A 85 0.94 -2.61 19.79
N PRO A 86 -0.27 -2.60 19.18
CA PRO A 86 -0.50 -3.32 17.94
C PRO A 86 0.39 -2.80 16.81
N ARG A 87 1.09 -3.72 16.15
CA ARG A 87 1.99 -3.42 15.03
C ARG A 87 1.58 -4.17 13.78
N PHE A 88 1.95 -3.58 12.66
CA PHE A 88 1.62 -4.08 11.35
C PHE A 88 2.86 -4.09 10.44
N VAL A 89 2.98 -5.11 9.61
CA VAL A 89 3.89 -5.09 8.46
C VAL A 89 3.17 -4.42 7.32
N SER A 90 3.70 -3.30 6.87
CA SER A 90 3.21 -2.53 5.73
C SER A 90 4.12 -2.71 4.53
N LEU A 91 3.51 -2.90 3.36
CA LEU A 91 4.18 -2.97 2.06
C LEU A 91 3.47 -2.04 1.07
N PRO A 92 4.16 -1.15 0.34
CA PRO A 92 3.51 -0.24 -0.60
C PRO A 92 2.69 -0.98 -1.66
N ARG A 93 1.52 -0.45 -2.00
CA ARG A 93 0.60 -1.10 -2.94
C ARG A 93 1.20 -1.12 -4.35
N GLN A 94 1.35 -2.32 -4.90
CA GLN A 94 1.95 -2.60 -6.21
C GLN A 94 1.20 -3.76 -6.86
N ALA A 95 1.67 -4.25 -8.01
CA ALA A 95 1.13 -5.42 -8.71
C ALA A 95 1.44 -6.74 -7.95
N ILE A 96 0.94 -6.84 -6.73
CA ILE A 96 1.06 -7.97 -5.81
C ILE A 96 -0.29 -8.67 -5.75
N ASP A 97 -0.33 -9.92 -6.19
CA ASP A 97 -1.53 -10.73 -6.25
C ASP A 97 -1.86 -11.31 -4.87
N SER A 98 -0.84 -11.79 -4.15
CA SER A 98 -0.96 -12.38 -2.81
C SER A 98 0.22 -11.98 -1.93
N LEU A 99 -0.07 -11.63 -0.68
CA LEU A 99 0.90 -11.33 0.37
C LEU A 99 0.53 -12.11 1.62
N ARG A 100 1.43 -12.99 2.09
CA ARG A 100 1.23 -13.74 3.35
C ARG A 100 2.36 -13.48 4.32
N LEU A 101 2.02 -13.39 5.61
CA LEU A 101 2.97 -13.28 6.71
C LEU A 101 3.12 -14.61 7.41
N HIS A 102 4.36 -15.04 7.59
CA HIS A 102 4.75 -16.19 8.40
C HIS A 102 5.74 -15.72 9.48
N VAL A 103 5.74 -16.41 10.62
CA VAL A 103 6.67 -16.14 11.73
C VAL A 103 7.53 -17.38 11.96
N GLU A 104 8.76 -17.17 12.40
CA GLU A 104 9.64 -18.27 12.81
C GLU A 104 8.97 -19.19 13.83
N GLY A 105 9.04 -20.51 13.60
CA GLY A 105 8.34 -21.52 14.39
C GLY A 105 6.92 -21.85 13.91
N GLN A 106 6.31 -21.02 13.04
CA GLN A 106 5.01 -21.27 12.41
C GLN A 106 5.10 -21.04 10.89
N SER A 107 5.94 -21.83 10.21
CA SER A 107 6.24 -21.69 8.78
C SER A 107 5.25 -22.36 7.82
N SER A 108 4.36 -23.22 8.33
CA SER A 108 3.45 -24.03 7.52
C SER A 108 2.09 -23.37 7.26
N LEU A 109 1.71 -22.40 8.10
CA LEU A 109 0.43 -21.70 8.01
C LEU A 109 0.66 -20.19 8.10
N PRO A 110 0.16 -19.41 7.13
CA PRO A 110 0.28 -17.96 7.18
C PRO A 110 -0.56 -17.42 8.34
N LEU A 111 0.04 -16.55 9.15
CA LEU A 111 -0.60 -15.87 10.28
C LEU A 111 -1.56 -14.77 9.82
N ALA A 112 -1.24 -14.13 8.69
CA ALA A 112 -2.08 -13.12 8.08
C ALA A 112 -1.91 -13.15 6.56
N ARG A 113 -2.98 -12.78 5.84
CA ARG A 113 -3.00 -12.73 4.38
C ARG A 113 -3.71 -11.47 3.91
N THR A 114 -3.18 -10.87 2.85
CA THR A 114 -3.79 -9.75 2.12
C THR A 114 -3.33 -9.82 0.65
N GLY A 115 -3.89 -8.99 -0.21
CA GLY A 115 -3.49 -8.91 -1.62
C GLY A 115 -4.52 -8.13 -2.42
N ILE A 116 -4.30 -7.96 -3.73
CA ILE A 116 -5.32 -7.34 -4.59
C ILE A 116 -6.65 -8.11 -4.52
N ALA A 117 -6.59 -9.44 -4.36
CA ALA A 117 -7.75 -10.30 -4.22
C ALA A 117 -8.39 -10.30 -2.81
N GLU A 118 -7.68 -9.80 -1.79
CA GLU A 118 -8.09 -9.81 -0.39
C GLU A 118 -7.97 -8.40 0.17
N THR A 119 -8.96 -7.55 -0.15
CA THR A 119 -9.02 -6.16 0.30
C THR A 119 -9.71 -6.11 1.67
N ASP A 120 -9.03 -5.48 2.63
CA ASP A 120 -9.59 -5.19 3.95
C ASP A 120 -10.59 -4.01 3.82
N GLU A 121 -11.87 -4.25 4.12
CA GLU A 121 -12.98 -3.30 3.86
C GLU A 121 -12.87 -1.98 4.66
N VAL A 122 -11.99 -1.94 5.65
CA VAL A 122 -11.90 -0.85 6.64
C VAL A 122 -11.36 0.46 6.02
N VAL A 123 -10.59 0.41 4.93
CA VAL A 123 -9.98 1.61 4.32
C VAL A 123 -10.45 1.75 2.88
N ARG A 124 -11.11 2.89 2.57
CA ARG A 124 -11.64 3.19 1.22
C ARG A 124 -10.56 3.28 0.15
N TRP A 125 -9.42 3.91 0.48
CA TRP A 125 -8.29 4.11 -0.44
C TRP A 125 -6.98 3.67 0.20
N PRO A 126 -6.71 2.34 0.26
CA PRO A 126 -5.49 1.83 0.86
C PRO A 126 -4.29 2.13 -0.05
N ASP A 127 -3.25 2.73 0.53
CA ASP A 127 -1.98 3.06 -0.13
C ASP A 127 -0.92 1.94 0.01
N SER A 128 -1.18 0.98 0.90
CA SER A 128 -0.29 -0.10 1.28
C SER A 128 -1.08 -1.35 1.66
N PHE A 129 -0.46 -2.51 1.46
CA PHE A 129 -0.88 -3.76 2.05
C PHE A 129 -0.42 -3.79 3.50
N VAL A 130 -1.30 -4.15 4.41
CA VAL A 130 -1.06 -4.11 5.85
C VAL A 130 -1.39 -5.48 6.43
N LEU A 131 -0.46 -6.04 7.19
CA LEU A 131 -0.61 -7.35 7.82
C LEU A 131 -0.37 -7.20 9.33
N PRO A 132 -1.34 -7.58 10.19
CA PRO A 132 -1.14 -7.52 11.63
C PRO A 132 -0.03 -8.48 12.07
N LEU A 133 0.87 -8.01 12.93
CA LEU A 133 1.76 -8.90 13.66
C LEU A 133 0.99 -9.50 14.86
N PRO A 134 1.23 -10.77 15.20
CA PRO A 134 0.69 -11.33 16.43
C PRO A 134 1.33 -10.66 17.65
N ALA A 135 0.58 -10.51 18.74
CA ALA A 135 1.08 -9.93 19.99
C ALA A 135 2.28 -10.73 20.58
N SER A 136 2.42 -12.01 20.21
CA SER A 136 3.57 -12.84 20.59
C SER A 136 4.88 -12.47 19.89
N ALA A 137 4.85 -11.59 18.87
CA ALA A 137 6.04 -11.11 18.20
C ALA A 137 6.66 -9.93 18.97
N GLN A 138 7.37 -10.22 20.06
CA GLN A 138 8.10 -9.25 20.88
C GLN A 138 9.60 -9.61 20.92
N GLY A 139 10.46 -8.61 21.09
CA GLY A 139 11.91 -8.79 21.10
C GLY A 139 12.47 -9.12 19.72
N ASP A 140 13.50 -9.96 19.66
CA ASP A 140 14.14 -10.36 18.41
C ASP A 140 13.27 -11.38 17.65
N VAL A 141 12.68 -10.94 16.54
CA VAL A 141 11.75 -11.73 15.75
C VAL A 141 12.23 -11.86 14.31
N THR A 142 12.10 -13.06 13.76
CA THR A 142 12.23 -13.32 12.32
C THR A 142 10.85 -13.48 11.69
N LEU A 143 10.53 -12.60 10.73
CA LEU A 143 9.33 -12.66 9.90
C LEU A 143 9.70 -13.14 8.50
N TYR A 144 8.79 -13.88 7.88
CA TYR A 144 8.89 -14.29 6.49
C TYR A 144 7.66 -13.79 5.72
N LEU A 145 7.89 -13.06 4.64
CA LEU A 145 6.84 -12.63 3.73
C LEU A 145 6.86 -13.49 2.48
N GLU A 146 5.70 -14.05 2.14
CA GLU A 146 5.44 -14.74 0.89
C GLU A 146 4.74 -13.76 -0.04
N ILE A 147 5.36 -13.46 -1.18
CA ILE A 147 4.90 -12.44 -2.12
C ILE A 147 4.75 -13.08 -3.49
N GLU A 148 3.55 -13.04 -4.04
CA GLU A 148 3.26 -13.39 -5.43
C GLU A 148 2.78 -12.13 -6.15
N GLY A 149 3.32 -11.87 -7.33
CA GLY A 149 2.99 -10.67 -8.09
C GLY A 149 3.62 -10.65 -9.47
N GLN A 150 3.40 -9.56 -10.19
CA GLN A 150 3.76 -9.44 -11.60
C GLN A 150 4.54 -8.16 -11.89
N GLY A 151 5.50 -8.26 -12.82
CA GLY A 151 6.27 -7.12 -13.29
C GLY A 151 7.37 -6.68 -12.32
N HIS A 152 7.74 -5.40 -12.38
CA HIS A 152 8.78 -4.84 -11.53
C HIS A 152 8.20 -4.42 -10.18
N LEU A 153 8.65 -5.07 -9.11
CA LEU A 153 8.24 -4.81 -7.75
C LEU A 153 9.39 -4.13 -7.00
N ASN A 154 9.08 -3.04 -6.30
CA ASN A 154 9.96 -2.31 -5.39
C ASN A 154 9.51 -2.57 -3.96
N LEU A 155 9.93 -3.69 -3.40
CA LEU A 155 9.49 -4.18 -2.11
C LEU A 155 10.20 -3.39 -1.00
N ARG A 156 9.42 -2.66 -0.20
CA ARG A 156 9.91 -1.86 0.94
C ARG A 156 9.08 -2.17 2.18
N PRO A 157 9.24 -3.38 2.76
CA PRO A 157 8.50 -3.73 3.96
C PRO A 157 8.91 -2.82 5.12
N ARG A 158 7.92 -2.37 5.88
CA ARG A 158 8.11 -1.55 7.08
C ARG A 158 7.25 -2.09 8.19
N VAL A 159 7.71 -1.96 9.43
CA VAL A 159 6.86 -2.17 10.59
C VAL A 159 6.35 -0.81 11.04
N ILE A 160 5.03 -0.71 11.18
CA ILE A 160 4.33 0.50 11.61
C ILE A 160 3.44 0.15 12.81
N ASP A 161 3.26 1.12 13.71
CA ASP A 161 2.27 1.01 14.78
C ASP A 161 0.87 1.39 14.30
N GLN A 162 -0.12 1.20 15.17
CA GLN A 162 -1.51 1.51 14.87
C GLN A 162 -1.77 2.99 14.58
N ASP A 163 -1.05 3.91 15.23
CA ASP A 163 -1.28 5.34 15.06
C ASP A 163 -0.72 5.83 13.73
N GLN A 164 0.48 5.37 13.35
CA GLN A 164 1.09 5.58 12.04
C GLN A 164 0.22 5.01 10.92
N TRP A 165 -0.38 3.83 11.12
CA TRP A 165 -1.30 3.24 10.16
C TRP A 165 -2.54 4.13 9.96
N ARG A 166 -3.18 4.56 11.05
CA ARG A 166 -4.36 5.44 11.00
C ARG A 166 -4.03 6.79 10.37
N GLU A 167 -2.87 7.37 10.69
CA GLU A 167 -2.44 8.64 10.12
C GLU A 167 -2.22 8.53 8.61
N ARG A 168 -1.54 7.47 8.13
CA ARG A 168 -1.40 7.20 6.69
C ARG A 168 -2.74 7.00 6.00
N ALA A 169 -3.63 6.18 6.57
CA ALA A 169 -4.93 5.90 5.97
C ALA A 169 -5.79 7.17 5.84
N ARG A 170 -5.70 8.10 6.81
CA ARG A 170 -6.35 9.41 6.72
C ARG A 170 -5.70 10.30 5.67
N ALA A 171 -4.38 10.38 5.65
CA ALA A 171 -3.64 11.18 4.68
C ALA A 171 -3.89 10.72 3.24
N SER A 172 -3.90 9.41 2.98
CA SER A 172 -4.20 8.84 1.67
C SER A 172 -5.63 9.15 1.25
N SER A 173 -6.61 8.91 2.14
CA SER A 173 -8.03 9.17 1.86
C SER A 173 -8.27 10.64 1.52
N LEU A 174 -7.70 11.56 2.29
CA LEU A 174 -7.81 12.99 2.04
C LEU A 174 -7.20 13.37 0.68
N ALA A 175 -6.01 12.86 0.37
CA ALA A 175 -5.35 13.15 -0.91
C ALA A 175 -6.19 12.66 -2.11
N TYR A 176 -6.75 11.46 -2.03
CA TYR A 176 -7.65 10.93 -3.07
C TYR A 176 -8.95 11.71 -3.16
N ASP A 177 -9.58 12.03 -2.03
CA ASP A 177 -10.82 12.81 -2.01
C ASP A 177 -10.61 14.22 -2.61
N LEU A 178 -9.47 14.87 -2.33
CA LEU A 178 -9.11 16.14 -2.95
C LEU A 178 -8.83 16.00 -4.46
N LEU A 179 -8.14 14.94 -4.87
CA LEU A 179 -7.86 14.68 -6.29
C LEU A 179 -9.16 14.48 -7.06
N TYR A 180 -10.04 13.61 -6.58
CA TYR A 180 -11.30 13.28 -7.25
C TYR A 180 -12.29 14.44 -7.22
N SER A 181 -12.41 15.15 -6.09
CA SER A 181 -13.24 16.36 -6.03
C SER A 181 -12.71 17.47 -6.92
N GLY A 182 -11.39 17.64 -7.02
CA GLY A 182 -10.75 18.58 -7.94
C GLY A 182 -10.99 18.23 -9.41
N LEU A 183 -10.88 16.95 -9.79
CA LEU A 183 -11.20 16.46 -11.13
C LEU A 183 -12.69 16.68 -11.46
N LEU A 184 -13.58 16.34 -10.53
CA LEU A 184 -15.02 16.57 -10.68
C LEU A 184 -15.32 18.06 -10.87
N LEU A 185 -14.71 18.93 -10.07
CA LEU A 185 -14.86 20.38 -10.21
C LEU A 185 -14.39 20.87 -11.59
N MET A 186 -13.27 20.35 -12.11
CA MET A 186 -12.82 20.67 -13.47
C MET A 186 -13.83 20.24 -14.54
N VAL A 187 -14.43 19.05 -14.40
CA VAL A 187 -15.49 18.57 -15.30
C VAL A 187 -16.71 19.50 -15.24
N VAL A 188 -17.17 19.85 -14.04
CA VAL A 188 -18.31 20.76 -13.83
C VAL A 188 -18.04 22.13 -14.46
N ILE A 189 -16.85 22.71 -14.24
CA ILE A 189 -16.45 23.99 -14.85
C ILE A 189 -16.40 23.88 -16.37
N ALA A 190 -15.85 22.80 -16.92
CA ALA A 190 -15.78 22.58 -18.36
C ALA A 190 -17.17 22.50 -18.99
N VAL A 191 -18.10 21.76 -18.37
CA VAL A 191 -19.50 21.63 -18.79
C VAL A 191 -20.22 22.98 -18.69
N ALA A 192 -20.08 23.70 -17.57
CA ALA A 192 -20.68 25.01 -17.38
C ALA A 192 -20.17 26.02 -18.41
N ARG A 193 -18.85 26.08 -18.64
CA ARG A 193 -18.24 26.95 -19.65
C ARG A 193 -18.74 26.62 -21.05
N ARG A 194 -18.85 25.32 -21.38
CA ARG A 194 -19.35 24.88 -22.69
C ARG A 194 -20.84 25.20 -22.88
N GLY A 195 -21.64 25.04 -21.84
CA GLY A 195 -23.07 25.42 -21.84
C GLY A 195 -23.31 26.92 -22.01
N LEU A 196 -22.39 27.76 -21.52
CA LEU A 196 -22.43 29.21 -21.73
C LEU A 196 -22.04 29.63 -23.16
N THR A 197 -21.25 28.81 -23.87
CA THR A 197 -20.85 29.07 -25.28
C THR A 197 -21.85 28.61 -26.34
N GLY A 198 -23.01 28.05 -25.96
CA GLY A 198 -24.21 28.12 -26.80
C GLY A 198 -24.47 27.01 -27.83
N ASP A 199 -24.36 25.73 -27.45
CA ASP A 199 -24.98 24.62 -28.22
C ASP A 199 -26.12 23.98 -27.39
N GLY A 200 -27.36 24.06 -27.90
CA GLY A 200 -28.59 23.70 -27.19
C GLY A 200 -28.73 22.23 -26.77
N THR A 201 -27.97 21.32 -27.38
CA THR A 201 -27.98 19.87 -27.10
C THR A 201 -27.34 19.50 -25.75
N LEU A 202 -26.46 20.35 -25.21
CA LEU A 202 -25.73 20.07 -23.96
C LEU A 202 -26.48 20.52 -22.68
N ARG A 203 -27.55 21.32 -22.80
CA ARG A 203 -28.40 21.67 -21.65
C ARG A 203 -29.12 20.45 -21.08
N VAL A 204 -29.50 19.49 -21.94
CA VAL A 204 -30.14 18.23 -21.55
C VAL A 204 -29.14 17.30 -20.85
N ALA A 205 -27.89 17.23 -21.33
CA ALA A 205 -26.83 16.45 -20.69
C ALA A 205 -26.44 17.01 -19.31
N ALA A 206 -26.34 18.35 -19.17
CA ALA A 206 -26.08 18.99 -17.89
C ALA A 206 -27.24 18.82 -16.89
N ALA A 207 -28.49 18.90 -17.36
CA ALA A 207 -29.67 18.63 -16.53
C ALA A 207 -29.76 17.15 -16.11
N ALA A 208 -29.45 16.21 -17.02
CA ALA A 208 -29.42 14.78 -16.72
C ALA A 208 -28.32 14.45 -15.70
N PHE A 209 -27.13 15.04 -15.82
CA PHE A 209 -26.05 14.87 -14.85
C PHE A 209 -26.41 15.48 -13.49
N GLY A 210 -27.03 16.67 -13.48
CA GLY A 210 -27.54 17.30 -12.25
C GLY A 210 -28.60 16.44 -11.54
N CYS A 211 -29.53 15.84 -12.28
CA CYS A 211 -30.51 14.89 -11.72
C CYS A 211 -29.85 13.62 -11.19
N LEU A 212 -28.81 13.11 -11.86
CA LEU A 212 -28.10 11.91 -11.45
C LEU A 212 -27.27 12.14 -10.16
N CYS A 213 -26.67 13.32 -10.02
CA CYS A 213 -25.97 13.73 -8.81
C CYS A 213 -26.92 14.04 -7.63
N ALA A 214 -28.16 14.43 -7.89
CA ALA A 214 -29.17 14.67 -6.84
C ALA A 214 -29.90 13.39 -6.39
N ALA A 215 -29.73 12.28 -7.11
CA ALA A 215 -30.35 10.99 -6.84
C ALA A 215 -29.45 10.00 -6.06
N VAL A 216 -28.19 10.38 -5.79
CA VAL A 216 -27.23 9.66 -4.94
C VAL A 216 -27.16 10.36 -3.59
#